data_AF-N1QJS0-F1
#
_entry.id   AF-N1QJS0-F1
#
_cell.length_a   1.000
_cell.length_b   1.000
_cell.length_c   1.000
_cell.angle_alpha   90.00
_cell.angle_beta   90.00
_cell.angle_gamma   90.00
#
_symmetry.space_group_name_H-M   'P 1'
#
loop_
_entity.id
_entity.type
_entity.pdbx_description
1 polymer ?
#
loop_
_entity_poly.entity_id
_entity_poly.type
_entity_poly.pdbx_seq_one_letter_code
_entity_poly.pdbx_strand_id
1 'polypeptide(L)'
;MAAIAEVHDEPQLDSFIPLSQYEAQTPGTFFDGKPVLHFYACKTYITLPLVAQQKHRALANLTHPVESAAPQEGNTRIDDIDVWVTDKCLTLYSKTTNGGCHIPYPAITITAVDGAAVLLELNLSDSNTTADDDIEYFQLKIFPTNVEHGTDLEQKTASMANGTNGTTPSNEMLTAGLFKAIADCQELNPDPPGPGEEDGDAGEAAFDETAPGATGWITSENMDQFVDADGNFRMPEGVTFVGGEEEEAQDEEDDKDGTIQNGVQEPLGQGAGRTRTATEAGVEREDESKWRAT
;
A
#
# COMPACT_ATOMS: atom_id res chain seq x y z
N MET A 1 13.97 -11.65 4.15
CA MET A 1 14.14 -12.39 2.87
C MET A 1 13.89 -11.42 1.71
N ALA A 2 14.87 -10.57 1.41
CA ALA A 2 14.80 -9.61 0.28
C ALA A 2 15.78 -10.06 -0.81
N ALA A 3 15.54 -11.25 -1.37
CA ALA A 3 16.36 -11.77 -2.46
C ALA A 3 15.63 -11.59 -3.80
N ILE A 4 16.34 -11.06 -4.80
CA ILE A 4 15.83 -11.07 -6.17
C ILE A 4 15.74 -12.52 -6.68
N ALA A 5 14.63 -12.85 -7.35
CA ALA A 5 14.41 -14.18 -7.92
C ALA A 5 14.71 -14.17 -9.43
N GLU A 6 15.19 -15.29 -9.97
CA GLU A 6 15.46 -15.42 -11.40
C GLU A 6 14.22 -15.73 -12.20
N VAL A 7 14.19 -15.21 -13.43
CA VAL A 7 13.12 -15.45 -14.39
C VAL A 7 13.74 -16.02 -15.66
N HIS A 8 13.17 -17.12 -16.15
CA HIS A 8 13.63 -17.81 -17.36
C HIS A 8 12.55 -17.89 -18.45
N ASP A 9 11.31 -17.51 -18.11
CA ASP A 9 10.17 -17.52 -19.01
C ASP A 9 9.63 -16.10 -19.15
N GLU A 10 9.31 -15.69 -20.37
CA GLU A 10 8.73 -14.37 -20.62
C GLU A 10 7.36 -14.25 -19.94
N PRO A 11 7.13 -13.23 -19.09
CA PRO A 11 5.81 -12.95 -18.56
C PRO A 11 4.80 -12.74 -19.69
N GLN A 12 3.71 -13.50 -19.67
CA GLN A 12 2.63 -13.36 -20.66
C GLN A 12 1.58 -12.38 -20.13
N LEU A 13 1.10 -11.48 -21.00
CA LEU A 13 0.12 -10.47 -20.62
C LEU A 13 -1.19 -11.09 -20.07
N ASP A 14 -1.61 -12.22 -20.63
CA ASP A 14 -2.82 -12.96 -20.21
C ASP A 14 -2.72 -13.57 -18.79
N SER A 15 -1.51 -13.62 -18.23
CA SER A 15 -1.27 -14.07 -16.86
C SER A 15 -1.65 -13.01 -15.82
N PHE A 16 -1.91 -11.77 -16.24
CA PHE A 16 -2.22 -10.65 -15.38
C PHE A 16 -3.64 -10.12 -15.60
N ILE A 17 -4.16 -9.39 -14.60
CA ILE A 17 -5.38 -8.59 -14.73
C ILE A 17 -4.94 -7.11 -14.80
N PRO A 18 -5.29 -6.36 -15.84
CA PRO A 18 -4.99 -4.92 -15.89
C PRO A 18 -5.63 -4.18 -14.71
N LEU A 19 -4.93 -3.18 -14.15
CA LEU A 19 -5.43 -2.41 -13.01
C LEU A 19 -6.83 -1.82 -13.25
N SER A 20 -7.07 -1.27 -14.44
CA SER A 20 -8.37 -0.70 -14.83
C SER A 20 -9.51 -1.73 -14.77
N GLN A 21 -9.23 -2.99 -15.09
CA GLN A 21 -10.18 -4.09 -14.99
C GLN A 21 -10.37 -4.55 -13.54
N TYR A 22 -9.29 -4.54 -12.74
CA TYR A 22 -9.33 -4.91 -11.34
C TYR A 22 -10.14 -3.90 -10.51
N GLU A 23 -9.92 -2.60 -10.70
CA GLU A 23 -10.65 -1.53 -10.00
C GLU A 23 -12.14 -1.44 -10.39
N ALA A 24 -12.50 -1.90 -11.59
CA ALA A 24 -13.89 -1.91 -12.07
C ALA A 24 -14.73 -3.07 -11.52
N GLN A 25 -14.09 -4.08 -10.92
CA GLN A 25 -14.76 -5.27 -10.42
C GLN A 25 -14.60 -5.37 -8.91
N THR A 26 -15.66 -5.74 -8.19
CA THR A 26 -15.52 -6.20 -6.81
C THR A 26 -15.01 -7.64 -6.85
N PRO A 27 -13.77 -7.92 -6.40
CA PRO A 27 -13.25 -9.28 -6.44
C PRO A 27 -14.13 -10.21 -5.60
N GLY A 28 -14.44 -11.40 -6.13
CA GLY A 28 -15.16 -12.43 -5.37
C GLY A 28 -14.31 -13.04 -4.24
N THR A 29 -12.99 -12.90 -4.32
CA THR A 29 -12.00 -13.21 -3.28
C THR A 29 -10.82 -12.27 -3.46
N PHE A 30 -10.23 -11.83 -2.35
CA PHE A 30 -9.05 -10.96 -2.33
C PHE A 30 -7.73 -11.74 -2.27
N PHE A 31 -7.79 -13.07 -2.07
CA PHE A 31 -6.60 -13.86 -1.70
C PHE A 31 -6.06 -14.78 -2.82
N ASP A 32 -6.89 -15.14 -3.81
CA ASP A 32 -6.54 -16.13 -4.85
C ASP A 32 -6.65 -15.59 -6.29
N GLY A 33 -6.43 -14.29 -6.47
CA GLY A 33 -6.48 -13.62 -7.78
C GLY A 33 -5.21 -13.82 -8.62
N LYS A 34 -5.38 -13.67 -9.95
CA LYS A 34 -4.22 -13.40 -10.82
C LYS A 34 -3.57 -12.08 -10.37
N PRO A 35 -2.24 -11.95 -10.48
CA PRO A 35 -1.55 -10.70 -10.18
C PRO A 35 -2.09 -9.55 -11.03
N VAL A 36 -2.14 -8.37 -10.43
CA VAL A 36 -2.64 -7.14 -11.06
C VAL A 36 -1.48 -6.43 -11.76
N LEU A 37 -1.66 -6.07 -13.03
CA LEU A 37 -0.68 -5.31 -13.81
C LEU A 37 -0.96 -3.82 -13.68
N HIS A 38 -0.02 -3.09 -13.06
CA HIS A 38 -0.09 -1.64 -12.91
C HIS A 38 0.59 -0.91 -14.07
N PHE A 39 1.66 -1.49 -14.62
CA PHE A 39 2.42 -0.86 -15.71
C PHE A 39 3.23 -1.90 -16.50
N TYR A 40 3.28 -1.74 -17.82
CA TYR A 40 4.14 -2.53 -18.71
C TYR A 40 4.79 -1.64 -19.76
N ALA A 41 6.12 -1.69 -19.82
CA ALA A 41 6.91 -1.04 -20.86
C ALA A 41 7.88 -2.03 -21.52
N CYS A 42 8.04 -1.93 -22.84
CA CYS A 42 8.96 -2.74 -23.62
C CYS A 42 10.07 -1.89 -24.25
N LYS A 43 11.15 -2.55 -24.68
CA LYS A 43 12.31 -1.91 -25.33
C LYS A 43 12.91 -0.77 -24.51
N THR A 44 12.81 -0.86 -23.18
CA THR A 44 13.41 0.10 -22.25
C THR A 44 14.90 -0.18 -22.15
N TYR A 45 15.62 0.73 -21.48
CA TYR A 45 16.99 0.44 -21.07
C TYR A 45 17.18 0.77 -19.61
N ILE A 46 18.11 0.08 -18.98
CA ILE A 46 18.46 0.27 -17.57
C ILE A 46 19.94 0.59 -17.42
N THR A 47 20.30 1.22 -16.31
CA THR A 47 21.70 1.38 -15.90
C THR A 47 21.89 0.98 -14.45
N LEU A 48 22.95 0.22 -14.17
CA LEU A 48 23.30 -0.23 -12.82
C LEU A 48 24.82 -0.39 -12.68
N PRO A 49 25.38 -0.39 -11.45
CA PRO A 49 26.79 -0.70 -11.23
C PRO A 49 27.16 -2.08 -11.78
N LEU A 50 28.29 -2.16 -12.50
CA LEU A 50 28.79 -3.41 -13.06
C LEU A 50 29.09 -4.45 -11.96
N VAL A 51 29.58 -3.98 -10.81
CA VAL A 51 29.85 -4.85 -9.64
C VAL A 51 28.58 -5.54 -9.15
N ALA A 52 27.46 -4.81 -9.05
CA ALA A 52 26.18 -5.38 -8.66
C ALA A 52 25.68 -6.40 -9.70
N GLN A 53 25.81 -6.09 -10.99
CA GLN A 53 25.47 -7.02 -12.07
C GLN A 53 26.27 -8.33 -11.98
N GLN A 54 27.57 -8.24 -11.72
CA GLN A 54 28.45 -9.42 -11.63
C GLN A 54 28.23 -10.23 -10.35
N LYS A 55 27.89 -9.55 -9.25
CA LYS A 55 27.65 -10.17 -7.94
C LYS A 55 26.33 -10.95 -7.91
N HIS A 56 25.27 -10.42 -8.52
CA HIS A 56 23.94 -11.03 -8.46
C HIS A 56 23.58 -11.75 -9.76
N ARG A 57 23.46 -13.09 -9.68
CA ARG A 57 23.17 -13.97 -10.83
C ARG A 57 21.91 -13.56 -11.62
N ALA A 58 20.86 -13.14 -10.92
CA ALA A 58 19.62 -12.72 -11.57
C ALA A 58 19.78 -11.44 -12.41
N LEU A 59 20.65 -10.51 -12.01
CA LEU A 59 20.98 -9.31 -12.80
C LEU A 59 21.92 -9.63 -13.96
N ALA A 60 22.82 -10.62 -13.77
CA ALA A 60 23.69 -11.10 -14.84
C ALA A 60 22.89 -11.68 -16.01
N ASN A 61 21.74 -12.32 -15.75
CA ASN A 61 20.88 -12.92 -16.78
C ASN A 61 20.23 -11.91 -17.74
N LEU A 62 20.25 -10.60 -17.42
CA LEU A 62 19.68 -9.55 -18.27
C LEU A 62 20.53 -9.25 -19.52
N THR A 63 21.81 -9.65 -19.53
CA THR A 63 22.71 -9.47 -20.67
C THR A 63 23.49 -10.75 -20.97
N HIS A 64 24.00 -10.89 -22.18
CA HIS A 64 24.90 -12.00 -22.48
C HIS A 64 26.20 -11.83 -21.68
N PRO A 65 26.77 -12.92 -21.15
CA PRO A 65 28.04 -12.86 -20.44
C PRO A 65 29.11 -12.26 -21.36
N VAL A 66 29.54 -11.06 -21.04
CA VAL A 66 30.72 -10.45 -21.66
C VAL A 66 31.92 -11.15 -21.05
N GLU A 67 32.77 -11.75 -21.90
CA GLU A 67 33.98 -12.44 -21.46
C GLU A 67 34.79 -11.57 -20.48
N SER A 68 35.12 -12.16 -19.33
CA SER A 68 35.80 -11.56 -18.18
C SER A 68 36.76 -10.42 -18.52
N ALA A 69 36.30 -9.20 -18.35
CA ALA A 69 37.15 -8.10 -17.92
C ALA A 69 37.15 -8.08 -16.38
N ALA A 70 38.29 -7.73 -15.77
CA ALA A 70 38.40 -7.51 -14.31
C ALA A 70 37.24 -6.64 -13.80
N PRO A 71 36.82 -6.75 -12.52
CA PRO A 71 35.77 -5.91 -11.97
C PRO A 71 36.12 -4.43 -12.22
N GLN A 72 35.40 -3.82 -13.18
CA GLN A 72 35.56 -2.41 -13.49
C GLN A 72 34.56 -1.64 -12.64
N GLU A 73 35.03 -0.60 -11.96
CA GLU A 73 34.14 0.38 -11.36
C GLU A 73 33.45 1.17 -12.47
N GLY A 74 32.12 1.26 -12.40
CA GLY A 74 31.33 2.00 -13.36
C GLY A 74 29.91 1.44 -13.51
N ASN A 75 29.05 2.24 -14.16
CA ASN A 75 27.71 1.83 -14.50
C ASN A 75 27.70 1.17 -15.88
N THR A 76 27.04 0.03 -15.98
CA THR A 76 26.72 -0.62 -17.25
C THR A 76 25.34 -0.19 -17.72
N ARG A 77 25.13 -0.15 -19.04
CA ARG A 77 23.83 0.08 -19.67
C ARG A 77 23.38 -1.22 -20.32
N ILE A 78 22.13 -1.60 -20.10
CA ILE A 78 21.50 -2.78 -20.71
C ILE A 78 20.27 -2.30 -21.46
N ASP A 79 20.23 -2.53 -22.77
CA ASP A 79 19.14 -2.16 -23.66
C ASP A 79 18.15 -3.34 -23.85
N ASP A 80 17.01 -3.05 -24.50
CA ASP A 80 15.96 -4.02 -24.83
C ASP A 80 15.42 -4.81 -23.63
N ILE A 81 15.19 -4.09 -22.52
CA ILE A 81 14.56 -4.63 -21.31
C ILE A 81 13.07 -4.35 -21.31
N ASP A 82 12.29 -5.38 -21.01
CA ASP A 82 10.87 -5.28 -20.70
C ASP A 82 10.69 -5.13 -19.18
N VAL A 83 9.89 -4.14 -18.78
CA VAL A 83 9.62 -3.76 -17.40
C VAL A 83 8.16 -4.00 -17.09
N TRP A 84 7.90 -4.85 -16.10
CA TRP A 84 6.56 -5.17 -15.63
C TRP A 84 6.42 -4.77 -14.17
N VAL A 85 5.44 -3.93 -13.86
CA VAL A 85 5.09 -3.54 -12.50
C VAL A 85 3.78 -4.21 -12.14
N THR A 86 3.83 -5.11 -11.17
CA THR A 86 2.69 -5.91 -10.74
C THR A 86 2.48 -5.72 -9.25
N ASP A 87 1.28 -5.98 -8.74
CA ASP A 87 0.99 -5.95 -7.30
C ASP A 87 1.96 -6.79 -6.43
N LYS A 88 2.68 -7.76 -6.99
CA LYS A 88 3.60 -8.64 -6.23
C LYS A 88 5.07 -8.27 -6.34
N CYS A 89 5.50 -7.80 -7.50
CA CYS A 89 6.91 -7.49 -7.75
C CYS A 89 7.13 -6.61 -8.98
N LEU A 90 8.31 -5.99 -9.05
CA LEU A 90 8.86 -5.38 -10.24
C LEU A 90 9.67 -6.44 -11.01
N THR A 91 9.35 -6.67 -12.28
CA THR A 91 10.08 -7.63 -13.13
C THR A 91 10.85 -6.91 -14.21
N LEU A 92 12.13 -7.26 -14.36
CA LEU A 92 12.97 -6.89 -15.48
C LEU A 92 13.23 -8.13 -16.31
N TYR A 93 12.96 -8.08 -17.61
CA TYR A 93 13.11 -9.24 -18.48
C TYR A 93 13.76 -8.87 -19.81
N SER A 94 14.74 -9.65 -20.24
CA SER A 94 15.45 -9.48 -21.50
C SER A 94 15.04 -10.57 -22.49
N LYS A 95 14.41 -10.17 -23.58
CA LYS A 95 14.03 -11.07 -24.69
C LYS A 95 15.24 -11.62 -25.43
N THR A 96 16.33 -10.87 -25.43
CA THR A 96 17.57 -11.23 -26.10
C THR A 96 18.26 -12.41 -25.42
N THR A 97 18.26 -12.43 -24.08
CA THR A 97 18.88 -13.51 -23.29
C THR A 97 17.89 -14.58 -22.83
N ASN A 98 16.58 -14.36 -23.01
CA ASN A 98 15.51 -15.18 -22.43
C ASN A 98 15.69 -15.32 -20.91
N GLY A 99 15.97 -14.19 -20.25
CA GLY A 99 16.37 -14.16 -18.85
C GLY A 99 16.02 -12.84 -18.19
N GLY A 100 15.72 -12.90 -16.90
CA GLY A 100 15.33 -11.74 -16.12
C GLY A 100 15.38 -11.96 -14.62
N CYS A 101 14.82 -11.00 -13.90
CA CYS A 101 14.71 -11.05 -12.45
C CYS A 101 13.41 -10.41 -11.94
N HIS A 102 12.88 -10.98 -10.86
CA HIS A 102 11.86 -10.36 -10.01
C HIS A 102 12.53 -9.64 -8.86
N ILE A 103 12.19 -8.37 -8.68
CA ILE A 103 12.60 -7.51 -7.58
C ILE A 103 11.38 -7.36 -6.66
N PRO A 104 11.40 -7.95 -5.46
CA PRO A 104 10.33 -7.76 -4.49
C PRO A 104 10.33 -6.31 -4.00
N TYR A 105 9.16 -5.75 -3.74
CA TYR A 105 9.03 -4.36 -3.27
C TYR A 105 9.81 -4.04 -1.99
N PRO A 106 9.85 -4.93 -0.98
CA PRO A 106 10.71 -4.78 0.19
C PRO A 106 12.22 -4.65 -0.10
N ALA A 107 12.69 -5.11 -1.26
CA ALA A 107 14.10 -4.92 -1.64
C ALA A 107 14.42 -3.52 -2.16
N ILE A 108 13.39 -2.71 -2.47
CA ILE A 108 13.53 -1.35 -2.99
C ILE A 108 13.44 -0.37 -1.80
N THR A 109 14.57 0.18 -1.39
CA THR A 109 14.65 1.08 -0.23
C THR A 109 14.32 2.51 -0.56
N ILE A 110 14.61 2.94 -1.80
CA ILE A 110 14.30 4.29 -2.29
C ILE A 110 13.79 4.20 -3.72
N THR A 111 12.68 4.87 -3.99
CA THR A 111 12.17 5.11 -5.34
C THR A 111 12.15 6.62 -5.58
N ALA A 112 12.76 7.09 -6.67
CA ALA A 112 12.81 8.51 -7.01
C ALA A 112 12.76 8.74 -8.53
N VAL A 113 12.35 9.94 -8.93
CA VAL A 113 12.47 10.40 -10.32
C VAL A 113 13.78 11.16 -10.49
N ASP A 114 14.63 10.72 -11.41
CA ASP A 114 15.89 11.35 -11.78
C ASP A 114 15.89 11.71 -13.27
N GLY A 115 15.37 12.90 -13.58
CA GLY A 115 15.20 13.37 -14.95
C GLY A 115 14.25 12.48 -15.75
N ALA A 116 14.79 11.75 -16.73
CA ALA A 116 14.05 10.83 -17.60
C ALA A 116 14.13 9.36 -17.13
N ALA A 117 14.57 9.12 -15.90
CA ALA A 117 14.65 7.79 -15.31
C ALA A 117 13.92 7.70 -13.98
N VAL A 118 13.48 6.49 -13.66
CA VAL A 118 13.14 6.11 -12.29
C VAL A 118 14.38 5.49 -11.66
N LEU A 119 14.86 6.10 -10.59
CA LEU A 119 15.97 5.62 -9.77
C LEU A 119 15.42 4.76 -8.64
N LEU A 120 15.96 3.56 -8.52
CA LEU A 120 15.69 2.60 -7.47
C LEU A 120 16.99 2.34 -6.70
N GLU A 121 16.98 2.54 -5.39
CA GLU A 121 18.02 2.01 -4.52
C GLU A 121 17.59 0.64 -4.01
N LEU A 122 18.44 -0.36 -4.18
CA LEU A 122 18.15 -1.74 -3.82
C LEU A 122 19.05 -2.20 -2.68
N ASN A 123 18.45 -2.88 -1.70
CA ASN A 123 19.15 -3.64 -0.69
C ASN A 123 18.88 -5.12 -0.91
N LEU A 124 19.91 -5.86 -1.31
CA LEU A 124 19.84 -7.31 -1.56
C LEU A 124 20.61 -8.13 -0.52
N SER A 125 21.04 -7.50 0.58
CA SER A 125 21.66 -8.20 1.69
C SER A 125 20.64 -9.06 2.43
N ASP A 126 21.09 -10.20 2.93
CA ASP A 126 20.22 -11.07 3.72
C ASP A 126 20.23 -10.60 5.17
N SER A 127 19.14 -9.99 5.61
CA SER A 127 18.97 -9.45 6.96
C SER A 127 19.16 -10.47 8.08
N ASN A 128 19.10 -11.77 7.78
CA ASN A 128 19.32 -12.83 8.77
C ASN A 128 20.78 -13.27 8.90
N THR A 129 21.63 -12.94 7.92
CA THR A 129 23.02 -13.43 7.87
C THR A 129 24.05 -12.33 7.66
N THR A 130 23.62 -11.15 7.22
CA THR A 130 24.48 -9.98 7.00
C THR A 130 24.43 -9.12 8.25
N ALA A 131 25.59 -8.85 8.84
CA ALA A 131 25.69 -7.88 9.93
C ALA A 131 25.38 -6.47 9.39
N ASP A 132 24.87 -5.58 10.24
CA ASP A 132 24.46 -4.23 9.82
C ASP A 132 25.57 -3.45 9.09
N ASP A 133 26.84 -3.68 9.45
CA ASP A 133 28.01 -3.04 8.84
C ASP A 133 28.33 -3.55 7.42
N ASP A 134 27.78 -4.69 7.00
CA ASP A 134 28.02 -5.35 5.71
C ASP A 134 26.84 -5.18 4.72
N ILE A 135 25.84 -4.34 5.07
CA ILE A 135 24.69 -4.09 4.19
C ILE A 135 25.14 -3.27 2.99
N GLU A 136 24.90 -3.80 1.79
CA GLU A 136 25.28 -3.16 0.53
C GLU A 136 24.05 -2.64 -0.20
N TYR A 137 24.14 -1.38 -0.63
CA TYR A 137 23.14 -0.72 -1.46
C TYR A 137 23.72 -0.43 -2.83
N PHE A 138 22.88 -0.52 -3.86
CA PHE A 138 23.24 -0.04 -5.19
C PHE A 138 22.05 0.60 -5.90
N GLN A 139 22.36 1.46 -6.86
CA GLN A 139 21.35 2.20 -7.61
C GLN A 139 21.10 1.58 -8.98
N LEU A 140 19.86 1.26 -9.26
CA LEU A 140 19.34 0.87 -10.57
C LEU A 140 18.54 2.04 -11.14
N LYS A 141 18.79 2.44 -12.39
CA LYS A 141 17.95 3.43 -13.09
C LYS A 141 17.24 2.78 -14.26
N ILE A 142 15.95 3.05 -14.39
CA ILE A 142 15.10 2.54 -15.47
C ILE A 142 14.65 3.71 -16.33
N PHE A 143 14.89 3.61 -17.64
CA PHE A 143 14.51 4.62 -18.62
C PHE A 143 13.39 4.07 -19.51
N PRO A 144 12.12 4.35 -19.18
CA PRO A 144 10.98 3.84 -19.96
C PRO A 144 10.92 4.50 -21.34
N THR A 145 10.64 3.72 -22.38
CA THR A 145 10.65 4.17 -23.79
C THR A 145 9.31 3.90 -24.49
N ASN A 146 8.81 2.67 -24.43
CA ASN A 146 7.53 2.29 -25.04
C ASN A 146 6.62 1.64 -24.00
N VAL A 147 5.55 2.35 -23.61
CA VAL A 147 4.59 1.86 -22.63
C VAL A 147 3.38 1.29 -23.34
N GLU A 148 3.10 0.02 -23.08
CA GLU A 148 1.98 -0.71 -23.65
C GLU A 148 0.78 -0.72 -22.68
N HIS A 149 1.02 -0.70 -21.35
CA HIS A 149 -0.03 -0.57 -20.32
C HIS A 149 0.40 0.38 -19.19
N GLY A 150 -0.53 1.23 -18.70
CA GLY A 150 -0.28 2.13 -17.57
C GLY A 150 -1.44 3.09 -17.27
N THR A 151 -1.53 3.49 -16.00
CA THR A 151 -2.65 4.24 -15.37
C THR A 151 -3.09 5.52 -16.08
N ASP A 152 -2.15 6.29 -16.63
CA ASP A 152 -2.45 7.57 -17.28
C ASP A 152 -2.53 7.51 -18.82
N LEU A 153 -2.14 6.39 -19.43
CA LEU A 153 -2.09 6.24 -20.90
C LEU A 153 -3.37 5.60 -21.46
N GLU A 154 -4.00 4.70 -20.72
CA GLU A 154 -5.27 4.08 -21.14
C GLU A 154 -6.44 5.10 -21.10
N GLN A 155 -6.49 6.01 -20.12
CA GLN A 155 -7.53 7.05 -20.07
C GLN A 155 -7.34 8.17 -21.11
N LYS A 156 -6.10 8.45 -21.52
CA LYS A 156 -5.81 9.46 -22.55
C LYS A 156 -5.93 8.92 -23.98
N THR A 157 -5.66 7.64 -24.21
CA THR A 157 -5.87 7.01 -25.53
C THR A 157 -7.35 6.88 -25.88
N ALA A 158 -8.24 6.65 -24.89
CA ALA A 158 -9.69 6.67 -25.10
C ALA A 158 -10.25 8.08 -25.45
N SER A 159 -9.65 9.14 -24.92
CA SER A 159 -10.03 10.53 -25.23
C SER A 159 -9.42 11.08 -26.54
N MET A 160 -8.45 10.37 -27.13
CA MET A 160 -7.81 10.71 -28.41
C MET A 160 -8.50 10.11 -29.64
N ALA A 161 -9.51 9.26 -29.46
CA ALA A 161 -10.27 8.66 -30.56
C ALA A 161 -11.06 9.70 -31.40
N ASN A 162 -11.21 10.93 -30.90
CA ASN A 162 -11.95 11.99 -31.57
C ASN A 162 -11.16 13.32 -31.68
N GLY A 163 -9.94 13.28 -32.23
CA GLY A 163 -9.32 14.48 -32.80
C GLY A 163 -7.79 14.55 -32.73
N THR A 164 -7.16 14.34 -33.90
CA THR A 164 -5.85 14.86 -34.33
C THR A 164 -4.60 14.69 -33.44
N ASN A 165 -3.60 14.03 -34.04
CA ASN A 165 -2.16 13.97 -33.74
C ASN A 165 -1.71 13.00 -32.63
N GLY A 166 -1.28 11.81 -33.08
CA GLY A 166 -0.49 10.85 -32.33
C GLY A 166 0.80 11.46 -31.79
N THR A 167 0.73 11.95 -30.57
CA THR A 167 1.88 12.41 -29.81
C THR A 167 2.33 11.23 -28.96
N THR A 168 3.47 10.64 -29.31
CA THR A 168 4.19 9.73 -28.42
C THR A 168 4.29 10.41 -27.05
N PRO A 169 3.90 9.76 -25.95
CA PRO A 169 4.02 10.37 -24.63
C PRO A 169 5.47 10.81 -24.40
N SER A 170 5.66 12.01 -23.85
CA SER A 170 7.00 12.50 -23.52
C SER A 170 7.67 11.55 -22.52
N ASN A 171 8.99 11.42 -22.58
CA ASN A 171 9.74 10.58 -21.64
C ASN A 171 9.44 10.93 -20.16
N GLU A 172 9.14 12.19 -19.87
CA GLU A 172 8.72 12.65 -18.54
C GLU A 172 7.40 12.02 -18.10
N MET A 173 6.39 11.95 -18.99
CA MET A 173 5.11 11.31 -18.68
C MET A 173 5.27 9.80 -18.49
N LEU A 174 6.13 9.17 -19.29
CA LEU A 174 6.45 7.75 -19.13
C LEU A 174 7.15 7.46 -17.80
N THR A 175 8.10 8.31 -17.43
CA THR A 175 8.84 8.23 -16.16
C THR A 175 7.91 8.44 -14.98
N ALA A 176 7.01 9.43 -15.06
CA ALA A 176 6.01 9.67 -14.02
C ALA A 176 5.04 8.48 -13.86
N GLY A 177 4.58 7.89 -14.95
CA GLY A 177 3.73 6.70 -14.93
C GLY A 177 4.41 5.49 -14.29
N LEU A 178 5.67 5.23 -14.65
CA LEU A 178 6.45 4.15 -14.05
C LEU A 178 6.69 4.39 -12.55
N PHE A 179 7.09 5.61 -12.17
CA PHE A 179 7.30 5.99 -10.77
C PHE A 179 6.05 5.78 -9.95
N LYS A 180 4.90 6.29 -10.43
CA LYS A 180 3.62 6.12 -9.75
C LYS A 180 3.25 4.66 -9.59
N ALA A 181 3.36 3.85 -10.65
CA ALA A 181 3.04 2.43 -10.57
C ALA A 181 3.89 1.69 -9.54
N ILE A 182 5.20 1.98 -9.47
CA ILE A 182 6.09 1.37 -8.47
C ILE A 182 5.70 1.83 -7.06
N ALA A 183 5.47 3.14 -6.86
CA ALA A 183 5.10 3.69 -5.56
C ALA A 183 3.76 3.12 -5.05
N ASP A 184 2.74 3.06 -5.91
CA ASP A 184 1.43 2.48 -5.58
C ASP A 184 1.59 1.00 -5.18
N CYS A 185 2.44 0.23 -5.87
CA CYS A 185 2.67 -1.17 -5.52
C CYS A 185 3.53 -1.35 -4.26
N GLN A 186 4.46 -0.44 -3.96
CA GLN A 186 5.20 -0.46 -2.69
C GLN A 186 4.27 -0.24 -1.50
N GLU A 187 3.29 0.65 -1.62
CA GLU A 187 2.28 0.88 -0.58
C GLU A 187 1.43 -0.38 -0.31
N LEU A 188 1.17 -1.18 -1.35
CA LEU A 188 0.45 -2.46 -1.24
C LEU A 188 1.28 -3.61 -0.66
N ASN A 189 2.60 -3.44 -0.52
CA ASN A 189 3.52 -4.46 -0.02
C ASN A 189 4.32 -3.91 1.16
N PRO A 190 3.68 -3.63 2.31
CA PRO A 190 4.39 -3.23 3.51
C PRO A 190 5.37 -4.33 3.93
N ASP A 191 6.47 -3.92 4.54
CA ASP A 191 7.48 -4.87 5.02
C ASP A 191 6.86 -5.84 6.03
N PRO A 192 7.20 -7.13 5.96
CA PRO A 192 6.76 -8.08 6.97
C PRO A 192 7.38 -7.71 8.33
N PRO A 193 6.67 -7.94 9.44
CA PRO A 193 7.17 -7.64 10.78
C PRO A 193 8.51 -8.36 11.02
N GLY A 194 9.45 -7.66 11.65
CA GLY A 194 10.79 -8.17 11.91
C GLY A 194 10.76 -9.39 12.85
N PRO A 195 11.62 -10.40 12.66
CA PRO A 195 11.75 -11.49 13.62
C PRO A 195 12.35 -10.95 14.92
N GLY A 196 11.51 -10.70 15.92
CA GLY A 196 11.89 -10.08 17.19
C GLY A 196 11.05 -8.86 17.59
N GLU A 197 10.16 -8.40 16.70
CA GLU A 197 9.04 -7.51 17.05
C GLU A 197 7.90 -8.35 17.65
N GLU A 198 8.23 -9.13 18.68
CA GLU A 198 7.25 -9.74 19.57
C GLU A 198 6.84 -8.66 20.57
N ASP A 199 5.67 -8.06 20.36
CA ASP A 199 4.87 -7.33 21.35
C ASP A 199 5.65 -6.50 22.39
N GLY A 200 6.30 -5.41 21.97
CA GLY A 200 7.08 -4.63 22.92
C GLY A 200 7.52 -3.24 22.48
N ASP A 201 6.57 -2.31 22.26
CA ASP A 201 6.51 -1.04 22.99
C ASP A 201 5.25 -0.25 22.60
N ALA A 202 4.69 0.43 23.59
CA ALA A 202 3.40 1.09 23.57
C ALA A 202 3.38 2.32 22.65
N GLY A 203 2.46 2.35 21.68
CA GLY A 203 2.24 3.56 20.88
C GLY A 203 1.12 3.48 19.86
N GLU A 204 0.90 2.31 19.23
CA GLU A 204 -0.34 2.08 18.52
C GLU A 204 -1.41 1.70 19.53
N ALA A 205 -2.57 2.36 19.43
CA ALA A 205 -3.75 1.94 20.15
C ALA A 205 -3.95 0.46 19.84
N ALA A 206 -3.64 -0.40 20.82
CA ALA A 206 -4.06 -1.78 20.81
C ALA A 206 -5.52 -1.73 20.37
N PHE A 207 -5.80 -2.23 19.17
CA PHE A 207 -7.17 -2.52 18.79
C PHE A 207 -7.61 -3.54 19.81
N ASP A 208 -8.26 -3.04 20.85
CA ASP A 208 -8.84 -3.86 21.87
C ASP A 208 -9.88 -4.72 21.17
N GLU A 209 -9.53 -5.96 20.89
CA GLU A 209 -10.42 -6.94 20.28
C GLU A 209 -11.69 -7.12 21.13
N THR A 210 -11.66 -6.73 22.42
CA THR A 210 -12.84 -6.73 23.29
C THR A 210 -13.69 -5.46 23.17
N ALA A 211 -13.22 -4.44 22.46
CA ALA A 211 -14.01 -3.25 22.16
C ALA A 211 -15.17 -3.63 21.19
N PRO A 212 -16.43 -3.31 21.54
CA PRO A 212 -17.57 -3.61 20.70
C PRO A 212 -17.43 -2.87 19.36
N GLY A 213 -17.22 -3.65 18.29
CA GLY A 213 -16.96 -3.16 16.93
C GLY A 213 -15.61 -3.59 16.35
N ALA A 214 -14.64 -4.01 17.18
CA ALA A 214 -13.30 -4.44 16.73
C ALA A 214 -13.25 -5.91 16.28
N THR A 215 -14.04 -6.80 16.88
CA THR A 215 -14.05 -8.25 16.61
C THR A 215 -15.03 -8.71 15.53
N GLY A 216 -15.69 -7.79 14.81
CA GLY A 216 -16.60 -8.15 13.72
C GLY A 216 -17.82 -8.98 14.13
N TRP A 217 -18.11 -9.12 15.43
CA TRP A 217 -19.33 -9.77 15.92
C TRP A 217 -20.58 -8.91 15.77
N ILE A 218 -20.44 -7.61 15.52
CA ILE A 218 -21.56 -6.75 15.15
C ILE A 218 -21.34 -6.36 13.69
N THR A 219 -22.00 -7.05 12.78
CA THR A 219 -22.05 -6.72 11.34
C THR A 219 -23.35 -5.98 11.03
N SER A 220 -23.42 -5.33 9.87
CA SER A 220 -24.67 -4.72 9.38
C SER A 220 -25.84 -5.71 9.30
N GLU A 221 -25.54 -7.01 9.29
CA GLU A 221 -26.52 -8.10 9.16
C GLU A 221 -27.04 -8.62 10.51
N ASN A 222 -26.41 -8.28 11.64
CA ASN A 222 -26.85 -8.68 12.97
C ASN A 222 -27.04 -7.50 13.94
N MET A 223 -26.89 -6.27 13.46
CA MET A 223 -27.09 -5.04 14.24
C MET A 223 -28.49 -4.96 14.86
N ASP A 224 -29.50 -5.59 14.25
CA ASP A 224 -30.86 -5.71 14.77
C ASP A 224 -30.97 -6.57 16.04
N GLN A 225 -29.99 -7.42 16.31
CA GLN A 225 -29.94 -8.26 17.52
C GLN A 225 -29.39 -7.49 18.72
N PHE A 226 -28.69 -6.39 18.46
CA PHE A 226 -28.04 -5.55 19.48
C PHE A 226 -28.69 -4.17 19.61
N VAL A 227 -29.70 -3.85 18.81
CA VAL A 227 -30.44 -2.58 18.88
C VAL A 227 -31.92 -2.88 19.01
N ASP A 228 -32.58 -2.20 19.94
CA ASP A 228 -34.00 -2.41 20.17
C ASP A 228 -34.93 -1.50 19.38
N ALA A 229 -36.24 -1.74 19.54
CA ALA A 229 -37.28 -1.00 18.84
C ALA A 229 -37.27 0.51 19.12
N ASP A 230 -36.61 0.95 20.20
CA ASP A 230 -36.47 2.35 20.59
C ASP A 230 -35.09 2.92 20.19
N GLY A 231 -34.23 2.12 19.54
CA GLY A 231 -32.91 2.51 19.07
C GLY A 231 -31.80 2.39 20.12
N ASN A 232 -32.07 1.75 21.27
CA ASN A 232 -31.09 1.56 22.32
C ASN A 232 -30.29 0.27 22.15
N PHE A 233 -28.99 0.36 22.41
CA PHE A 233 -28.08 -0.77 22.31
C PHE A 233 -28.26 -1.74 23.49
N ARG A 234 -28.35 -3.04 23.20
CA ARG A 234 -28.55 -4.13 24.16
C ARG A 234 -27.37 -5.09 24.09
N MET A 235 -26.65 -5.23 25.19
CA MET A 235 -25.55 -6.19 25.30
C MET A 235 -26.04 -7.57 25.80
N PRO A 236 -25.47 -8.67 25.32
CA PRO A 236 -25.65 -9.99 25.91
C PRO A 236 -25.14 -10.01 27.37
N GLU A 237 -25.78 -10.79 28.24
CA GLU A 237 -25.29 -10.99 29.61
C GLU A 237 -23.86 -11.54 29.59
N GLY A 238 -22.92 -10.81 30.19
CA GLY A 238 -21.51 -11.22 30.34
C GLY A 238 -20.46 -10.35 29.65
N VAL A 239 -20.85 -9.27 28.95
CA VAL A 239 -19.92 -8.31 28.32
C VAL A 239 -20.00 -6.97 29.07
N THR A 240 -18.89 -6.56 29.71
CA THR A 240 -18.76 -5.26 30.38
C THR A 240 -18.08 -4.25 29.46
N PHE A 241 -18.53 -3.00 29.50
CA PHE A 241 -17.88 -1.89 28.81
C PHE A 241 -16.75 -1.36 29.69
N VAL A 242 -15.51 -1.39 29.20
CA VAL A 242 -14.40 -0.67 29.84
C VAL A 242 -14.61 0.82 29.60
N GLY A 243 -15.07 1.54 30.63
CA GLY A 243 -15.30 2.99 30.57
C GLY A 243 -16.51 3.50 31.38
N GLY A 244 -17.19 2.64 32.14
CA GLY A 244 -18.02 3.07 33.26
C GLY A 244 -17.19 2.96 34.53
N GLU A 245 -17.08 4.03 35.31
CA GLU A 245 -16.36 4.09 36.57
C GLU A 245 -16.83 2.95 37.50
N GLU A 246 -15.98 1.93 37.68
CA GLU A 246 -16.19 0.88 38.67
C GLU A 246 -15.83 1.48 40.04
N GLU A 247 -16.85 1.90 40.81
CA GLU A 247 -16.64 2.14 42.25
C GLU A 247 -16.29 0.81 42.91
N GLU A 248 -14.99 0.66 43.22
CA GLU A 248 -14.46 -0.35 44.12
C GLU A 248 -15.15 -0.22 45.49
N ALA A 249 -16.11 -1.10 45.79
CA ALA A 249 -16.66 -1.25 47.14
C ALA A 249 -15.94 -2.39 47.86
N GLN A 250 -14.92 -1.95 48.59
CA GLN A 250 -14.15 -2.63 49.63
C GLN A 250 -15.06 -3.35 50.65
N ASP A 251 -14.61 -4.52 51.10
CA ASP A 251 -15.18 -5.32 52.20
C ASP A 251 -15.58 -4.46 53.41
N GLU A 252 -16.86 -4.39 53.78
CA GLU A 252 -17.29 -4.28 55.19
C GLU A 252 -18.63 -5.00 55.42
N GLU A 253 -18.63 -5.88 56.41
CA GLU A 253 -19.81 -6.54 56.99
C GLU A 253 -20.73 -5.49 57.66
N ASP A 254 -22.02 -5.47 57.34
CA ASP A 254 -23.07 -5.25 58.36
C ASP A 254 -24.48 -5.56 57.86
N ASP A 255 -25.25 -6.21 58.74
CA ASP A 255 -26.65 -6.62 58.59
C ASP A 255 -27.62 -5.42 58.38
N LYS A 256 -28.52 -5.50 57.37
CA LYS A 256 -30.01 -5.47 57.50
C LYS A 256 -30.74 -5.06 56.21
N ASP A 257 -31.68 -5.93 55.84
CA ASP A 257 -33.06 -5.67 55.41
C ASP A 257 -33.40 -4.43 54.54
N GLY A 258 -33.92 -4.69 53.33
CA GLY A 258 -35.04 -3.89 52.82
C GLY A 258 -34.88 -3.22 51.45
N THR A 259 -35.50 -3.84 50.45
CA THR A 259 -36.30 -3.20 49.39
C THR A 259 -35.60 -2.30 48.33
N ILE A 260 -35.51 -2.84 47.12
CA ILE A 260 -35.33 -2.11 45.85
C ILE A 260 -36.43 -1.03 45.72
N GLN A 261 -36.06 0.25 45.62
CA GLN A 261 -36.93 1.30 45.11
C GLN A 261 -36.32 1.99 43.89
N ASN A 262 -37.15 2.06 42.85
CA ASN A 262 -36.95 2.74 41.59
C ASN A 262 -36.46 4.19 41.74
N GLY A 263 -35.48 4.54 40.89
CA GLY A 263 -35.53 5.71 40.02
C GLY A 263 -35.72 7.09 40.64
N VAL A 264 -34.60 7.77 40.92
CA VAL A 264 -34.48 9.22 40.72
C VAL A 264 -33.07 9.50 40.18
N GLN A 265 -32.93 9.63 38.86
CA GLN A 265 -31.74 10.27 38.28
C GLN A 265 -31.83 11.76 38.60
N GLU A 266 -30.80 12.30 39.25
CA GLU A 266 -30.60 13.74 39.30
C GLU A 266 -30.49 14.27 37.86
N PRO A 267 -31.12 15.41 37.53
CA PRO A 267 -31.06 15.96 36.19
C PRO A 267 -29.63 16.40 35.88
N LEU A 268 -29.02 15.74 34.89
CA LEU A 268 -27.78 16.20 34.26
C LEU A 268 -27.94 17.68 33.89
N GLY A 269 -26.95 18.49 34.30
CA GLY A 269 -27.00 19.95 34.16
C GLY A 269 -27.34 20.43 32.75
N GLN A 270 -27.89 21.65 32.66
CA GLN A 270 -28.30 22.25 31.37
C GLN A 270 -27.14 22.26 30.36
N GLY A 271 -27.18 21.33 29.40
CA GLY A 271 -26.16 21.24 28.34
C GLY A 271 -25.89 19.84 27.81
N ALA A 272 -26.24 18.78 28.55
CA ALA A 272 -26.09 17.42 28.05
C ALA A 272 -27.14 17.10 26.96
N GLY A 273 -26.69 16.82 25.74
CA GLY A 273 -27.53 16.25 24.67
C GLY A 273 -28.19 17.23 23.67
N ARG A 274 -27.85 18.52 23.65
CA ARG A 274 -28.31 19.44 22.57
C ARG A 274 -27.20 19.74 21.58
N THR A 275 -27.47 19.52 20.29
CA THR A 275 -26.68 20.08 19.19
C THR A 275 -26.87 21.60 19.17
N ARG A 276 -25.77 22.37 19.27
CA ARG A 276 -25.83 23.84 19.17
C ARG A 276 -26.38 24.23 17.80
N THR A 277 -27.32 25.17 17.77
CA THR A 277 -27.80 25.73 16.51
C THR A 277 -26.74 26.67 15.92
N ALA A 278 -26.67 26.79 14.59
CA ALA A 278 -25.66 27.63 13.91
C ALA A 278 -25.68 29.11 14.37
N THR A 279 -26.81 29.58 14.89
CA THR A 279 -26.97 30.92 15.47
C THR A 279 -26.27 31.07 16.84
N GLU A 280 -26.12 29.99 17.61
CA GLU A 280 -25.40 29.98 18.90
C GLU A 280 -23.89 29.77 18.74
N ALA A 281 -23.43 29.33 17.57
CA ALA A 281 -22.01 29.11 17.27
C ALA A 281 -21.26 30.37 16.83
N GLY A 282 -21.93 31.54 16.78
CA GLY A 282 -21.28 32.82 16.46
C GLY A 282 -20.74 32.92 15.03
N VAL A 283 -21.19 32.08 14.10
CA VAL A 283 -20.79 32.15 12.69
C VAL A 283 -21.68 33.17 11.99
N GLU A 284 -21.22 34.43 11.96
CA GLU A 284 -21.80 35.43 11.06
C GLU A 284 -21.59 34.95 9.61
N ARG A 285 -22.69 34.92 8.85
CA ARG A 285 -22.72 34.45 7.46
C ARG A 285 -22.04 35.50 6.59
N GLU A 286 -20.71 35.41 6.43
CA GLU A 286 -19.97 36.28 5.52
C GLU A 286 -20.41 36.06 4.06
N ASP A 287 -20.56 37.17 3.35
CA ASP A 287 -21.25 37.31 2.08
C ASP A 287 -20.84 36.30 0.99
N GLU A 288 -21.85 35.58 0.48
CA GLU A 288 -21.78 34.60 -0.63
C GLU A 288 -21.40 35.23 -2.00
N SER A 289 -20.91 36.46 -2.02
CA SER A 289 -20.56 37.21 -3.24
C SER A 289 -19.11 36.99 -3.72
N LYS A 290 -18.25 36.33 -2.92
CA LYS A 290 -16.83 36.13 -3.24
C LYS A 290 -16.57 35.07 -4.32
N TRP A 291 -17.53 34.19 -4.61
CA TRP A 291 -17.33 33.03 -5.50
C TRP A 291 -18.02 33.13 -6.86
N ARG A 292 -18.47 34.32 -7.25
CA ARG A 292 -18.94 34.53 -8.63
C ARG A 292 -17.75 34.91 -9.52
N ALA A 293 -17.26 33.93 -10.27
CA ALA A 293 -16.37 34.18 -11.40
C ALA A 293 -17.12 34.98 -12.47
N THR A 294 -16.63 36.19 -12.78
CA THR A 294 -16.94 36.91 -14.03
C THR A 294 -16.04 36.43 -15.15
#